data_AF-A0A8C1NN80-F1
#
_entry.id   AF-A0A8C1NN80-F1
#
_cell.length_a   1.000
_cell.length_b   1.000
_cell.length_c   1.000
_cell.angle_alpha   90.00
_cell.angle_beta   90.00
_cell.angle_gamma   90.00
#
_symmetry.space_group_name_H-M   'P 1'
#
loop_
_entity.id
_entity.type
_entity.pdbx_description
1 polymer ?
#
loop_
_entity_poly.entity_id
_entity_poly.type
_entity_poly.pdbx_seq_one_letter_code
_entity_poly.pdbx_strand_id
1 'polypeptide(L)'
;MSEVRLRALATQVFSRNPGLVFDALPPLDSTTPPNAALPWCTCGNCREMATDAERKCCGQGPDYCISKLAHFDLYCLEDGYLHIHRDYRNDMLVVAEVIEPGDDNRQFRYAAYRQYIFWQHGSLGLGNRRVIPSCCIWKIRDKYPDPQGQYTGFVPTI
;
A
#
# COMPACT_ATOMS: atom_id res chain seq x y z
N MET A 1 -20.23 -24.56 13.43
CA MET A 1 -19.20 -24.98 12.46
C MET A 1 -18.00 -25.47 13.26
N SER A 2 -17.41 -26.64 12.96
CA SER A 2 -16.27 -27.14 13.76
C SER A 2 -15.02 -26.30 13.53
N GLU A 3 -14.12 -26.23 14.53
CA GLU A 3 -12.87 -25.48 14.46
C GLU A 3 -12.01 -25.88 13.25
N VAL A 4 -11.98 -27.17 12.92
CA VAL A 4 -11.29 -27.71 11.73
C VAL A 4 -11.88 -27.14 10.44
N ARG A 5 -13.21 -27.07 10.32
CA ARG A 5 -13.87 -26.47 9.16
C ARG A 5 -13.66 -24.96 9.08
N LEU A 6 -13.64 -24.27 10.22
CA LEU A 6 -13.34 -22.84 10.31
C LEU A 6 -11.92 -22.54 9.81
N ARG A 7 -10.92 -23.30 10.26
CA ARG A 7 -9.52 -23.15 9.80
C ARG A 7 -9.38 -23.40 8.30
N ALA A 8 -9.95 -24.49 7.79
CA ALA A 8 -9.90 -24.80 6.37
C ALA A 8 -10.55 -23.70 5.50
N LEU A 9 -11.71 -23.19 5.94
CA LEU A 9 -12.40 -22.09 5.28
C LEU A 9 -11.56 -20.80 5.32
N ALA A 10 -10.99 -20.45 6.47
CA ALA A 10 -10.13 -19.28 6.61
C ALA A 10 -8.91 -19.36 5.69
N THR A 11 -8.21 -20.50 5.66
CA THR A 11 -7.08 -20.72 4.74
C THR A 11 -7.50 -20.56 3.28
N GLN A 12 -8.68 -21.08 2.89
CA GLN A 12 -9.17 -20.95 1.53
C GLN A 12 -9.51 -19.49 1.18
N VAL A 13 -10.17 -18.77 2.09
CA VAL A 13 -10.52 -17.35 1.93
C VAL A 13 -9.26 -16.49 1.82
N PHE A 14 -8.29 -16.69 2.72
CA PHE A 14 -7.04 -15.93 2.74
C PHE A 14 -6.11 -16.25 1.56
N SER A 15 -6.09 -17.50 1.11
CA SER A 15 -5.36 -17.86 -0.12
C SER A 15 -5.94 -17.14 -1.34
N ARG A 16 -7.26 -16.96 -1.37
CA ARG A 16 -7.96 -16.31 -2.48
C ARG A 16 -7.90 -14.78 -2.42
N ASN A 17 -7.94 -14.23 -1.21
CA ASN A 17 -7.82 -12.80 -0.97
C ASN A 17 -6.88 -12.54 0.22
N PRO A 18 -5.56 -12.48 -0.04
CA PRO A 18 -4.53 -12.32 0.99
C PRO A 18 -4.65 -11.02 1.78
N GLY A 19 -5.31 -9.99 1.23
CA GLY A 19 -5.56 -8.72 1.93
C GLY A 19 -6.41 -8.90 3.19
N LEU A 20 -7.36 -9.84 3.17
CA LEU A 20 -8.26 -10.11 4.30
C LEU A 20 -7.55 -10.66 5.53
N VAL A 21 -6.32 -11.18 5.39
CA VAL A 21 -5.51 -11.63 6.52
C VAL A 21 -5.22 -10.46 7.46
N PHE A 22 -4.95 -9.27 6.92
CA PHE A 22 -4.65 -8.09 7.74
C PHE A 22 -5.87 -7.53 8.46
N ASP A 23 -7.07 -7.76 7.93
CA ASP A 23 -8.32 -7.39 8.59
C ASP A 23 -8.70 -8.39 9.70
N ALA A 24 -8.33 -9.66 9.53
CA ALA A 24 -8.69 -10.74 10.43
C ALA A 24 -7.68 -10.98 11.56
N LEU A 25 -6.41 -10.65 11.34
CA LEU A 25 -5.41 -10.68 12.40
C LEU A 25 -5.65 -9.48 13.33
N PRO A 26 -5.86 -9.70 14.65
CA PRO A 26 -5.76 -8.58 15.58
C PRO A 26 -4.37 -7.95 15.41
N PRO A 27 -4.23 -6.62 15.54
CA PRO A 27 -2.91 -6.00 15.55
C PRO A 27 -2.07 -6.71 16.61
N LEU A 28 -1.09 -7.50 16.17
CA LEU A 28 -0.20 -8.28 17.03
C LEU A 28 0.49 -7.30 17.97
N ASP A 29 0.04 -7.20 19.23
CA ASP A 29 0.48 -6.29 20.31
C ASP A 29 1.60 -5.35 19.87
N SER A 30 1.24 -4.39 19.01
CA SER A 30 2.21 -3.61 18.25
C SER A 30 2.59 -2.40 19.05
N THR A 31 3.22 -2.67 20.19
CA THR A 31 3.91 -1.65 20.96
C THR A 31 5.13 -1.22 20.16
N THR A 32 5.30 0.09 19.99
CA THR A 32 6.54 0.65 19.43
C THR A 32 7.68 0.13 20.29
N PRO A 33 8.70 -0.53 19.69
CA PRO A 33 9.89 -0.95 20.44
C PRO A 33 10.50 0.25 21.18
N PRO A 34 11.00 0.10 22.42
CA PRO A 34 11.57 1.21 23.18
C PRO A 34 12.69 1.97 22.45
N ASN A 35 13.40 1.28 21.56
CA ASN A 35 14.51 1.80 20.76
C ASN A 35 14.15 1.97 19.27
N ALA A 36 12.86 2.12 18.93
CA ALA A 36 12.46 2.34 17.55
C ALA A 36 13.03 3.67 17.03
N ALA A 37 13.59 3.64 15.82
CA ALA A 37 14.13 4.85 15.17
C ALA A 37 13.07 5.94 14.97
N LEU A 38 11.79 5.54 14.86
CA LEU A 38 10.65 6.45 14.77
C LEU A 38 9.61 6.05 15.84
N PRO A 39 9.13 6.99 16.67
CA PRO A 39 8.27 6.67 17.81
C PRO A 39 6.88 6.14 17.42
N TRP A 40 6.45 6.37 16.18
CA TRP A 40 5.19 5.92 15.62
C TRP A 40 5.34 4.66 14.75
N CYS A 41 6.54 4.07 14.66
CA CYS A 41 6.81 2.91 13.82
C CYS A 41 6.95 1.62 14.64
N THR A 42 6.11 0.64 14.33
CA THR A 42 6.15 -0.70 14.92
C THR A 42 6.82 -1.74 14.02
N CYS A 43 6.81 -1.51 12.70
CA CYS A 43 7.30 -2.47 11.71
C CYS A 43 8.80 -2.35 11.39
N GLY A 44 9.48 -1.33 11.91
CA GLY A 44 10.90 -1.06 11.67
C GLY A 44 11.27 -0.60 10.25
N ASN A 45 10.32 -0.49 9.32
CA ASN A 45 10.57 -0.16 7.91
C ASN A 45 10.01 1.21 7.48
N CYS A 46 9.41 1.96 8.39
CA CYS A 46 8.96 3.33 8.06
C CYS A 46 10.15 4.29 8.00
N ARG A 47 10.03 5.35 7.20
CA ARG A 47 10.91 6.52 7.23
C ARG A 47 10.09 7.79 7.49
N GLU A 48 10.76 8.90 7.78
CA GLU A 48 10.11 10.18 8.04
C GLU A 48 9.19 10.60 6.88
N MET A 49 8.10 11.30 7.20
CA MET A 49 7.12 11.79 6.22
C MET A 49 6.95 13.30 6.37
N ALA A 50 6.58 13.98 5.28
CA ALA A 50 6.49 15.43 5.26
C ALA A 50 5.39 15.99 6.17
N THR A 51 4.31 15.23 6.38
CA THR A 51 3.16 15.66 7.18
C THR A 51 2.83 14.67 8.29
N ASP A 52 2.25 15.17 9.38
CA ASP A 52 1.78 14.32 10.50
C ASP A 52 0.72 13.32 10.06
N ALA A 53 -0.17 13.71 9.14
CA ALA A 53 -1.18 12.82 8.59
C ALA A 53 -0.56 11.60 7.90
N GLU A 54 0.62 11.77 7.29
CA GLU A 54 1.35 10.72 6.59
C GLU A 54 2.25 9.87 7.51
N ARG A 55 2.49 10.28 8.77
CA ARG A 55 3.26 9.53 9.78
C ARG A 55 2.47 8.30 10.28
N LYS A 56 2.17 7.37 9.37
CA LYS A 56 1.39 6.17 9.61
C LYS A 56 2.23 4.92 9.39
N CYS A 57 2.29 4.04 10.38
CA CYS A 57 2.87 2.70 10.25
C CYS A 57 1.83 1.71 9.70
N CYS A 58 2.29 0.59 9.12
CA CYS A 58 1.40 -0.51 8.74
C CYS A 58 0.87 -1.28 9.97
N GLY A 59 1.37 -0.98 11.17
CA GLY A 59 0.93 -1.57 12.44
C GLY A 59 1.43 -3.00 12.68
N GLN A 60 2.09 -3.62 11.71
CA GLN A 60 2.64 -4.98 11.80
C GLN A 60 4.01 -4.99 12.48
N GLY A 61 4.42 -6.15 13.01
CA GLY A 61 5.78 -6.35 13.54
C GLY A 61 6.86 -6.37 12.45
N PRO A 62 8.15 -6.37 12.83
CA PRO A 62 9.28 -6.30 11.89
C PRO A 62 9.33 -7.41 10.83
N ASP A 63 8.88 -8.61 11.18
CA ASP A 63 8.87 -9.78 10.28
C ASP A 63 7.68 -9.80 9.33
N TYR A 64 6.59 -9.09 9.68
CA TYR A 64 5.32 -9.10 8.95
C TYR A 64 4.96 -7.73 8.38
N CYS A 65 5.95 -6.84 8.23
CA CYS A 65 5.73 -5.55 7.60
C CYS A 65 5.09 -5.73 6.21
N ILE A 66 4.00 -4.99 5.95
CA ILE A 66 3.27 -5.12 4.68
C ILE A 66 4.19 -4.91 3.47
N SER A 67 5.14 -3.98 3.57
CA SER A 67 6.08 -3.72 2.48
C SER A 67 7.06 -4.86 2.22
N LYS A 68 7.21 -5.85 3.12
CA LYS A 68 8.09 -7.03 2.92
C LYS A 68 7.35 -8.24 2.33
N LEU A 69 6.04 -8.17 2.19
CA LEU A 69 5.25 -9.29 1.69
C LEU A 69 5.39 -9.45 0.18
N ALA A 70 5.48 -10.69 -0.29
CA ALA A 70 5.50 -10.99 -1.73
C ALA A 70 4.27 -10.43 -2.48
N HIS A 71 3.10 -10.39 -1.82
CA HIS A 71 1.89 -9.79 -2.38
C HIS A 71 2.02 -8.28 -2.61
N PHE A 72 2.78 -7.57 -1.75
CA PHE A 72 3.06 -6.15 -1.97
C PHE A 72 3.89 -5.97 -3.23
N ASP A 73 4.91 -6.81 -3.44
CA ASP A 73 5.72 -6.75 -4.66
C ASP A 73 4.86 -7.04 -5.90
N LEU A 74 4.08 -8.12 -5.87
CA LEU A 74 3.22 -8.51 -6.98
C LEU A 74 2.16 -7.46 -7.33
N TYR A 75 1.48 -6.88 -6.33
CA TYR A 75 0.36 -5.98 -6.58
C TYR A 75 0.77 -4.52 -6.71
N CYS A 76 1.79 -4.07 -5.97
CA CYS A 76 2.12 -2.65 -5.88
C CYS A 76 3.43 -2.31 -6.59
N LEU A 77 4.25 -3.29 -6.98
CA LEU A 77 5.54 -3.04 -7.61
C LEU A 77 5.75 -3.81 -8.91
N GLU A 78 4.97 -4.80 -9.30
CA GLU A 78 5.22 -5.51 -10.57
C GLU A 78 4.85 -4.61 -11.78
N ASP A 79 5.83 -4.29 -12.63
CA ASP A 79 5.67 -3.26 -13.65
C ASP A 79 4.58 -3.63 -14.66
N GLY A 80 4.58 -4.89 -15.12
CA GLY A 80 3.55 -5.39 -16.04
C GLY A 80 2.14 -5.35 -15.43
N TYR A 81 2.03 -5.61 -14.12
CA TYR A 81 0.75 -5.56 -13.43
C TYR A 81 0.23 -4.13 -13.29
N LEU A 82 1.09 -3.20 -12.88
CA LEU A 82 0.73 -1.78 -12.76
C LEU A 82 0.41 -1.16 -14.12
N HIS A 83 1.13 -1.55 -15.17
CA HIS A 83 0.87 -1.12 -16.55
C HIS A 83 -0.53 -1.53 -17.00
N ILE A 84 -0.88 -2.82 -16.87
CA ILE A 84 -2.21 -3.33 -17.24
C ILE A 84 -3.31 -2.63 -16.43
N HIS A 85 -3.12 -2.46 -15.12
CA HIS A 85 -4.10 -1.81 -14.27
C HIS A 85 -4.31 -0.32 -14.63
N ARG A 86 -3.23 0.40 -14.94
CA ARG A 86 -3.30 1.78 -15.43
C ARG A 86 -4.06 1.86 -16.75
N ASP A 87 -3.69 1.03 -17.72
CA ASP A 87 -4.28 1.07 -19.05
C ASP A 87 -5.77 0.72 -19.04
N TYR A 88 -6.14 -0.33 -18.30
CA TYR A 88 -7.54 -0.71 -18.10
C TYR A 88 -8.36 0.44 -17.48
N ARG A 89 -7.78 1.15 -16.52
CA ARG A 89 -8.43 2.31 -15.90
C ARG A 89 -8.60 3.47 -16.88
N ASN A 90 -7.57 3.77 -17.66
CA ASN A 90 -7.59 4.87 -18.62
C ASN A 90 -8.61 4.61 -19.73
N ASP A 91 -8.71 3.36 -20.20
CA ASP A 91 -9.74 2.90 -21.14
C ASP A 91 -11.15 3.06 -20.56
N MET A 92 -11.38 2.57 -19.34
CA MET A 92 -12.69 2.65 -18.66
C MET A 92 -13.16 4.07 -18.37
N LEU A 93 -12.24 5.01 -18.12
CA LEU A 93 -12.57 6.41 -17.82
C LEU A 93 -12.49 7.31 -19.03
N VAL A 94 -12.09 6.78 -20.19
CA VAL A 94 -11.84 7.56 -21.42
C VAL A 94 -10.90 8.74 -21.15
N VAL A 95 -9.89 8.50 -20.30
CA VAL A 95 -8.89 9.50 -19.95
C VAL A 95 -7.71 9.33 -20.89
N ALA A 96 -7.55 10.27 -21.82
CA ALA A 96 -6.31 10.43 -22.56
C ALA A 96 -5.31 11.18 -21.67
N GLU A 97 -4.46 10.45 -20.94
CA GLU A 97 -3.35 11.07 -20.23
C GLU A 97 -2.29 11.51 -21.26
N VAL A 98 -1.95 12.80 -21.26
CA VAL A 98 -0.77 13.29 -22.00
C VAL A 98 0.45 12.78 -21.24
N ILE A 99 1.15 11.82 -21.83
CA ILE A 99 2.37 11.25 -21.27
C ILE A 99 3.54 12.11 -21.74
N GLU A 100 4.08 12.91 -20.83
CA GLU A 100 5.33 13.62 -21.08
C GLU A 100 6.52 12.65 -21.02
N PRO A 101 7.57 12.83 -21.84
CA PRO A 101 8.78 12.03 -21.73
C PRO A 101 9.38 12.11 -20.30
N GLY A 102 9.48 10.96 -19.62
CA GLY A 102 10.00 10.86 -18.25
C GLY A 102 8.94 10.78 -17.15
N ASP A 103 7.65 10.84 -17.48
CA ASP A 103 6.55 10.76 -16.49
C ASP A 103 6.21 9.32 -16.04
N ASP A 104 6.89 8.30 -16.57
CA ASP A 104 6.58 6.89 -16.31
C ASP A 104 6.64 6.55 -14.81
N ASN A 105 7.69 6.98 -14.11
CA ASN A 105 7.80 6.75 -12.66
C ASN A 105 6.66 7.41 -11.89
N ARG A 106 6.23 8.61 -12.29
CA ARG A 106 5.12 9.31 -11.65
C ARG A 106 3.82 8.53 -11.83
N GLN A 107 3.58 7.99 -13.02
CA GLN A 107 2.41 7.16 -13.31
C GLN A 107 2.46 5.82 -12.56
N PHE A 108 3.61 5.15 -12.52
CA PHE A 108 3.79 3.92 -11.73
C PHE A 108 3.56 4.15 -10.24
N ARG A 109 4.07 5.25 -9.66
CA ARG A 109 3.76 5.62 -8.27
C ARG A 109 2.26 5.77 -8.06
N TYR A 110 1.57 6.49 -8.94
CA TYR A 110 0.13 6.71 -8.81
C TYR A 110 -0.68 5.41 -8.94
N ALA A 111 -0.34 4.56 -9.90
CA ALA A 111 -0.93 3.24 -10.07
C ALA A 111 -0.72 2.38 -8.81
N ALA A 112 0.52 2.31 -8.30
CA ALA A 112 0.88 1.57 -7.10
C ALA A 112 0.12 2.06 -5.85
N TYR A 113 0.01 3.38 -5.65
CA TYR A 113 -0.74 3.95 -4.53
C TYR A 113 -2.21 3.55 -4.58
N ARG A 114 -2.84 3.67 -5.75
CA ARG A 114 -4.25 3.27 -5.93
C ARG A 114 -4.43 1.77 -5.70
N GLN A 115 -3.50 0.98 -6.21
CA GLN A 115 -3.57 -0.46 -6.12
C GLN A 115 -3.40 -0.95 -4.68
N TYR A 116 -2.49 -0.35 -3.91
CA TYR A 116 -2.38 -0.60 -2.48
C TYR A 116 -3.71 -0.34 -1.76
N ILE A 117 -4.31 0.83 -2.02
CA ILE A 117 -5.58 1.23 -1.40
C ILE A 117 -6.69 0.23 -1.74
N PHE A 118 -6.79 -0.15 -3.02
CA PHE A 118 -7.79 -1.12 -3.45
C PHE A 118 -7.55 -2.50 -2.83
N TRP A 119 -6.30 -2.95 -2.78
CA TRP A 119 -5.95 -4.24 -2.19
C TRP A 119 -6.26 -4.31 -0.69
N GLN A 120 -5.98 -3.23 0.06
CA GLN A 120 -6.14 -3.21 1.51
C GLN A 120 -7.54 -2.77 1.97
N HIS A 121 -8.28 -2.03 1.15
CA HIS A 121 -9.54 -1.41 1.58
C HIS A 121 -10.70 -1.61 0.59
N GLY A 122 -10.46 -2.27 -0.54
CA GLY A 122 -11.44 -2.40 -1.61
C GLY A 122 -11.79 -1.05 -2.25
N SER A 123 -13.00 -0.97 -2.80
CA SER A 123 -13.52 0.26 -3.39
C SER A 123 -13.99 1.23 -2.31
N LEU A 124 -13.39 2.43 -2.27
CA LEU A 124 -13.71 3.45 -1.26
C LEU A 124 -14.76 4.48 -1.70
N GLY A 125 -15.06 4.56 -3.00
CA GLY A 125 -15.90 5.62 -3.58
C GLY A 125 -15.18 6.96 -3.74
N LEU A 126 -15.89 7.96 -4.30
CA LEU A 126 -15.35 9.29 -4.54
C LEU A 126 -15.11 10.03 -3.21
N GLY A 127 -13.99 10.73 -3.09
CA GLY A 127 -13.69 11.58 -1.92
C GLY A 127 -13.25 10.85 -0.66
N ASN A 128 -13.29 9.52 -0.61
CA ASN A 128 -12.81 8.76 0.54
C ASN A 128 -11.36 8.33 0.34
N ARG A 129 -10.42 9.20 0.75
CA ARG A 129 -8.98 8.96 0.62
C ARG A 129 -8.42 8.39 1.92
N ARG A 130 -7.55 7.37 1.82
CA ARG A 130 -6.83 6.80 2.98
C ARG A 130 -5.33 7.02 2.83
N VAL A 131 -4.68 7.24 3.97
CA VAL A 131 -3.22 7.33 4.05
C VAL A 131 -2.62 5.93 3.95
N ILE A 132 -1.71 5.77 3.00
CA ILE A 132 -0.86 4.59 2.83
C ILE A 132 0.28 4.67 3.86
N PRO A 133 0.61 3.57 4.56
CA PRO A 133 1.72 3.55 5.50
C PRO A 133 3.07 3.98 4.90
N SER A 134 3.90 4.65 5.72
CA SER A 134 5.23 5.12 5.34
C SER A 134 6.12 4.00 4.80
N CYS A 135 6.16 2.83 5.43
CA CYS A 135 6.95 1.68 4.96
C CYS A 135 6.58 1.23 3.53
N CYS A 136 5.30 1.37 3.14
CA CYS A 136 4.80 1.04 1.82
C CYS A 136 5.09 2.17 0.82
N ILE A 137 4.84 3.42 1.21
CA ILE A 137 5.13 4.61 0.38
C ILE A 137 6.61 4.66 0.00
N TRP A 138 7.51 4.49 0.97
CA TRP A 138 8.94 4.55 0.71
C TRP A 138 9.41 3.43 -0.22
N LYS A 139 8.90 2.20 -0.05
CA LYS A 139 9.22 1.11 -0.97
C LYS A 139 8.78 1.40 -2.41
N ILE A 140 7.61 2.02 -2.61
CA ILE A 140 7.12 2.46 -3.92
C ILE A 140 8.00 3.58 -4.49
N ARG A 141 8.36 4.58 -3.67
CA ARG A 141 9.21 5.70 -4.09
C ARG A 141 10.64 5.27 -4.40
N ASP A 142 11.17 4.28 -3.69
CA ASP A 142 12.49 3.71 -3.98
C ASP A 142 12.50 2.99 -5.34
N LYS A 143 11.42 2.28 -5.68
CA LYS A 143 11.29 1.61 -6.99
C LYS A 143 11.05 2.61 -8.13
N TYR A 144 10.20 3.61 -7.91
CA TYR A 144 9.81 4.60 -8.92
C TYR A 144 10.19 6.01 -8.44
N PRO A 145 11.48 6.36 -8.40
CA PRO A 145 11.94 7.61 -7.82
C PRO A 145 11.48 8.82 -8.61
N ASP A 146 11.33 9.93 -7.89
CA ASP A 146 11.27 11.26 -8.50
C ASP A 146 12.70 11.81 -8.51
N PRO A 147 13.27 12.19 -9.67
CA PRO A 147 14.68 12.59 -9.73
C PRO A 147 15.03 13.79 -8.84
N GLN A 148 14.05 14.65 -8.54
CA GLN A 148 14.19 15.82 -7.67
C GLN A 148 13.70 15.55 -6.24
N GLY A 149 13.22 14.33 -5.96
CA GLY A 149 12.66 13.94 -4.68
C GLY A 149 11.38 14.72 -4.32
N GLN A 150 10.71 15.32 -5.29
CA GLN A 150 9.54 16.17 -5.04
C GLN A 150 8.27 15.33 -5.13
N TYR A 151 7.62 15.13 -3.98
CA TYR A 151 6.37 14.39 -3.88
C TYR A 151 5.28 15.30 -3.32
N THR A 152 4.13 15.38 -4.00
CA THR A 152 2.97 16.16 -3.53
C THR A 152 2.44 15.68 -2.17
N GLY A 153 2.60 14.39 -1.87
CA GLY A 153 2.11 13.79 -0.63
C GLY A 153 0.60 13.55 -0.62
N PHE A 154 0.07 13.24 0.56
CA PHE A 154 -1.35 13.03 0.80
C PHE A 154 -2.13 14.35 0.79
N VAL A 155 -3.08 14.46 -0.13
CA VAL A 155 -4.02 15.60 -0.20
C VAL A 155 -5.36 15.15 0.40
N PRO A 156 -5.78 15.69 1.55
CA PRO A 156 -7.09 15.39 2.13
C PRO A 156 -8.22 15.76 1.17
N THR A 157 -9.34 15.05 1.27
CA THR A 157 -10.58 15.50 0.61
C THR A 157 -11.19 16.59 1.49
N ILE A 158 -11.57 17.70 0.85
CA ILE A 158 -12.32 18.81 1.47
C ILE A 158 -13.76 18.37 1.72
#